data_AF-A0A8S2ADD6-F1
#
_entry.id   AF-A0A8S2ADD6-F1
#
_cell.length_a   1.000
_cell.length_b   1.000
_cell.length_c   1.000
_cell.angle_alpha   90.00
_cell.angle_beta   90.00
_cell.angle_gamma   90.00
#
_symmetry.space_group_name_H-M   'P 1'
#
loop_
_entity.id
_entity.type
_entity.pdbx_description
1 polymer ?
#
loop_
_entity_poly.entity_id
_entity_poly.type
_entity_poly.pdbx_seq_one_letter_code
_entity_poly.pdbx_strand_id
1 'polypeptide(L)'
;MSCILPFPKRNDPSSTQEFLPGKHVLAVYPGTTALYKATVISTPRKRKSDEYLLEFDDDEEDGALPQRTVPFHKVVALPEGHRQ
;
A
#
# COMPACT_ATOMS: atom_id res chain seq x y z
N MET A 1 -15.37 17.30 -4.99
CA MET A 1 -14.40 16.53 -4.19
C MET A 1 -13.31 16.05 -5.16
N SER A 2 -12.08 16.49 -5.01
CA SER A 2 -10.96 16.07 -5.87
C SER A 2 -10.49 14.67 -5.50
N CYS A 3 -10.62 13.70 -6.40
CA CYS A 3 -10.23 12.29 -6.17
C CYS A 3 -8.72 12.04 -6.41
N ILE A 4 -7.86 13.00 -6.05
CA ILE A 4 -6.42 12.92 -6.29
C ILE A 4 -5.73 12.51 -4.98
N LEU A 5 -5.02 11.39 -5.01
CA LEU A 5 -4.24 10.90 -3.89
C LEU A 5 -2.75 11.24 -4.12
N PRO A 6 -2.15 12.11 -3.30
CA PRO A 6 -0.74 12.43 -3.43
C PRO A 6 0.12 11.25 -2.95
N PHE A 7 1.07 10.82 -3.77
CA PHE A 7 2.04 9.80 -3.38
C PHE A 7 3.24 10.40 -2.63
N PRO A 8 3.86 9.64 -1.71
CA PRO A 8 5.11 10.06 -1.09
C PRO A 8 6.21 10.22 -2.14
N LYS A 9 7.10 11.19 -1.94
CA LYS A 9 8.28 11.34 -2.79
C LYS A 9 9.26 10.21 -2.51
N ARG A 10 9.73 9.52 -3.55
CA ARG A 10 10.71 8.43 -3.44
C ARG A 10 12.00 8.82 -2.70
N ASN A 11 12.42 10.09 -2.80
CA ASN A 11 13.65 10.60 -2.21
C ASN A 11 13.47 11.24 -0.82
N ASP A 12 12.24 11.26 -0.29
CA ASP A 12 11.90 11.88 0.99
C ASP A 12 11.11 10.90 1.87
N PRO A 13 11.80 9.95 2.52
CA PRO A 13 11.14 8.99 3.40
C PRO A 13 10.53 9.66 4.64
N SER A 14 10.99 10.86 5.02
CA SER A 14 10.46 11.63 6.14
C SER A 14 9.02 12.13 5.91
N SER A 15 8.62 12.38 4.66
CA SER A 15 7.25 12.74 4.31
C SER A 15 6.32 11.52 4.16
N THR A 16 6.83 10.29 4.30
CA THR A 16 5.98 9.11 4.14
C THR A 16 5.10 8.89 5.36
N GLN A 17 3.82 8.59 5.13
CA GLN A 17 2.96 8.10 6.19
C GLN A 17 3.37 6.67 6.54
N GLU A 18 3.64 6.40 7.83
CA GLU A 18 3.86 5.05 8.33
C GLU A 18 2.50 4.38 8.56
N PHE A 19 2.23 3.28 7.85
CA PHE A 19 1.01 2.47 8.04
C PHE A 19 1.34 1.27 8.91
N LEU A 20 0.55 1.03 9.96
CA LEU A 20 0.75 -0.11 10.86
C LEU A 20 0.18 -1.41 10.27
N PRO A 21 0.65 -2.58 10.72
CA PRO A 21 0.04 -3.86 10.35
C PRO A 21 -1.46 -3.89 10.66
N GLY A 22 -2.26 -4.51 9.78
CA GLY A 22 -3.72 -4.55 9.84
C GLY A 22 -4.43 -3.29 9.32
N LYS A 23 -3.69 -2.27 8.86
CA LYS A 23 -4.31 -1.09 8.22
C LYS A 23 -4.63 -1.36 6.76
N HIS A 24 -5.78 -0.86 6.32
CA HIS A 24 -6.15 -0.83 4.91
C HIS A 24 -5.52 0.38 4.22
N VAL A 25 -4.94 0.14 3.06
CA VAL A 25 -4.26 1.15 2.23
C VAL A 25 -4.66 0.96 0.76
N LEU A 26 -4.36 1.95 -0.06
CA LEU A 26 -4.34 1.79 -1.51
C LEU A 26 -2.90 1.66 -1.97
N ALA A 27 -2.63 0.63 -2.77
CA ALA A 27 -1.29 0.33 -3.25
C ALA A 27 -1.31 0.01 -4.74
N VAL A 28 -0.22 0.39 -5.42
CA VAL A 28 -0.05 0.04 -6.84
C VAL A 28 0.33 -1.43 -6.95
N TYR A 29 -0.46 -2.22 -7.67
CA TYR A 29 -0.17 -3.65 -7.85
C TYR A 29 1.13 -3.83 -8.67
N PRO A 30 2.04 -4.72 -8.26
CA PRO A 30 3.30 -4.96 -8.97
C PRO A 30 3.10 -5.24 -10.47
N GLY A 31 3.84 -4.54 -11.32
CA GLY A 31 3.70 -4.69 -12.78
C GLY A 31 2.54 -3.91 -13.42
N THR A 32 1.74 -3.18 -12.63
CA THR A 32 0.63 -2.35 -13.13
C THR A 32 0.84 -0.87 -12.77
N THR A 33 -0.12 -0.04 -13.22
CA THR A 33 -0.24 1.38 -12.85
C THR A 33 -1.53 1.67 -12.08
N ALA A 34 -2.26 0.64 -11.65
CA ALA A 34 -3.56 0.76 -10.99
C ALA A 34 -3.43 0.57 -9.47
N LEU A 35 -4.30 1.25 -8.72
CA LEU A 35 -4.39 1.21 -7.26
C LEU A 35 -5.45 0.20 -6.83
N TYR A 36 -5.10 -0.66 -5.89
CA TYR A 36 -5.99 -1.66 -5.32
C TYR A 36 -5.99 -1.56 -3.80
N LYS A 37 -7.10 -1.97 -3.18
CA LYS A 37 -7.22 -2.08 -1.73
C LYS A 37 -6.32 -3.22 -1.25
N ALA A 38 -5.53 -2.94 -0.22
CA ALA A 38 -4.65 -3.92 0.38
C ALA A 38 -4.57 -3.74 1.90
N THR A 39 -4.22 -4.80 2.60
CA THR A 39 -3.98 -4.83 4.04
C THR A 39 -2.49 -4.88 4.30
N VAL A 40 -2.00 -4.02 5.21
CA VAL A 40 -0.60 -4.02 5.61
C VAL A 40 -0.32 -5.25 6.47
N ILE A 41 0.54 -6.15 6.01
CA ILE A 41 0.97 -7.33 6.76
C ILE A 41 2.24 -7.01 7.55
N SER A 42 3.19 -6.32 6.93
CA SER A 42 4.45 -5.94 7.56
C SER A 42 4.91 -4.57 7.10
N THR A 43 5.49 -3.81 8.03
CA THR A 43 6.03 -2.48 7.76
C THR A 43 7.51 -2.53 7.39
N PRO A 44 8.00 -1.58 6.58
CA PRO A 44 9.42 -1.40 6.36
C PRO A 44 10.12 -1.20 7.70
N ARG A 45 10.90 -2.18 8.16
CA ARG A 45 11.71 -2.02 9.38
C ARG A 45 12.71 -0.91 9.11
N LYS A 46 12.64 0.13 9.95
CA LYS A 46 13.23 1.50 9.88
C LYS A 46 14.67 1.69 9.37
N ARG A 47 15.40 0.64 8.92
CA ARG A 47 16.76 0.70 8.39
C ARG A 47 17.14 -0.34 7.32
N LYS A 48 16.24 -1.24 6.87
CA LYS A 48 16.64 -2.34 5.94
C LYS A 48 15.78 -2.53 4.71
N SER A 49 14.55 -2.02 4.69
CA SER A 49 13.64 -2.23 3.56
C SER A 49 12.77 -1.00 3.41
N ASP A 50 12.64 -0.49 2.19
CA ASP A 50 11.74 0.60 1.80
C ASP A 50 10.39 0.07 1.29
N GLU A 51 10.07 -1.17 1.64
CA GLU A 51 8.96 -1.94 1.08
C GLU A 51 8.02 -2.42 2.19
N TYR A 52 6.73 -2.28 1.94
CA TYR A 52 5.66 -2.90 2.70
C TYR A 52 5.38 -4.29 2.16
N LEU A 53 5.03 -5.22 3.06
CA LEU A 53 4.39 -6.46 2.67
C LEU A 53 2.88 -6.26 2.76
N LEU A 54 2.20 -6.36 1.63
CA LEU A 54 0.77 -6.10 1.51
C LEU A 54 0.04 -7.34 1.03
N GLU A 55 -1.15 -7.55 1.56
CA GLU A 55 -2.11 -8.55 1.10
C GLU A 55 -3.21 -7.84 0.32
N PHE A 56 -3.36 -8.17 -0.97
CA PHE A 56 -4.34 -7.51 -1.84
C PHE A 56 -5.69 -8.25 -1.75
N ASP A 57 -6.77 -7.52 -1.44
CA ASP A 57 -8.12 -8.08 -1.29
C ASP A 57 -8.69 -8.69 -2.59
N ASP A 58 -8.16 -8.30 -3.76
CA ASP A 58 -8.73 -8.64 -5.09
C ASP A 58 -8.06 -9.86 -5.76
N ASP A 59 -6.93 -10.34 -5.20
CA ASP A 59 -6.04 -11.32 -5.86
C ASP A 59 -6.19 -12.73 -5.26
N GLU A 60 -7.40 -13.24 -5.02
CA GLU A 60 -7.59 -14.58 -4.41
C GLU A 60 -7.01 -15.70 -5.31
N GLU A 61 -5.95 -16.37 -4.84
CA GLU A 61 -5.31 -17.51 -5.50
C GLU A 61 -5.34 -18.72 -4.54
N ASP A 62 -5.88 -19.85 -5.01
CA ASP A 62 -6.01 -21.09 -4.21
C ASP A 62 -6.77 -20.90 -2.86
N GLY A 63 -7.69 -19.92 -2.81
CA GLY A 63 -8.47 -19.60 -1.60
C GLY A 63 -7.69 -18.80 -0.55
N ALA A 64 -6.53 -18.24 -0.91
CA ALA A 64 -5.74 -17.35 -0.06
C ALA A 64 -5.42 -16.04 -0.78
N LEU A 65 -5.31 -14.94 -0.02
CA LEU A 65 -4.85 -13.67 -0.55
C LEU A 65 -3.30 -13.65 -0.56
N PRO A 66 -2.65 -13.44 -1.72
CA PRO A 66 -1.21 -13.46 -1.84
C PRO A 66 -0.60 -12.18 -1.27
N GLN A 67 0.56 -12.35 -0.64
CA GLN A 67 1.35 -11.25 -0.12
C GLN A 67 2.33 -10.77 -1.19
N ARG A 68 2.41 -9.44 -1.36
CA ARG A 68 3.26 -8.78 -2.34
C ARG A 68 4.08 -7.69 -1.67
N THR A 69 5.34 -7.55 -2.08
CA THR A 69 6.19 -6.45 -1.64
C THR A 69 5.93 -5.21 -2.49
N VAL A 70 5.60 -4.09 -1.85
CA VAL A 70 5.30 -2.82 -2.52
C VAL A 70 6.12 -1.71 -1.87
N PRO A 71 6.89 -0.91 -2.65
CA PRO A 71 7.67 0.17 -2.08
C PRO A 71 6.79 1.27 -1.48
N PHE A 72 7.27 1.92 -0.41
CA PHE A 72 6.49 2.93 0.34
C PHE A 72 5.92 4.04 -0.54
N HIS A 73 6.67 4.49 -1.56
CA HIS A 73 6.26 5.56 -2.46
C HIS A 73 5.19 5.13 -3.47
N LYS A 74 4.71 3.89 -3.39
CA LYS A 74 3.57 3.34 -4.13
C LYS A 74 2.40 2.95 -3.22
N VAL A 75 2.44 3.35 -1.95
CA VAL A 75 1.39 3.09 -0.95
C VAL A 75 0.84 4.42 -0.46
N VAL A 76 -0.48 4.57 -0.46
CA VAL A 76 -1.18 5.77 0.01
C VAL A 76 -2.32 5.39 0.96
N ALA A 77 -2.76 6.36 1.76
CA ALA A 77 -3.88 6.15 2.65
C ALA A 77 -5.16 5.88 1.85
N LEU A 78 -5.96 4.92 2.33
CA LEU A 78 -7.33 4.73 1.83
C LEU A 78 -8.20 5.88 2.38
N PRO A 79 -8.75 6.78 1.54
CA PRO A 79 -9.57 7.88 2.02
C PRO A 79 -10.85 7.37 2.68
N GLU A 80 -11.16 7.89 3.87
CA GLU A 80 -12.39 7.55 4.60
C GLU A 80 -13.62 8.01 3.78
N GLY A 81 -14.50 7.08 3.43
CA GLY A 81 -15.66 7.33 2.57
C GLY A 81 -15.53 6.81 1.13
N HIS A 82 -14.44 6.13 0.78
CA HIS A 82 -14.39 5.33 -0.45
C HIS A 82 -15.30 4.10 -0.30
N ARG A 83 -16.60 4.27 -0.61
CA ARG A 83 -17.51 3.16 -0.90
C ARG A 83 -17.09 2.61 -2.26
N GLN A 84 -16.37 1.49 -2.25
CA GLN A 84 -16.32 0.59 -3.41
C GLN A 84 -17.72 -0.01 -3.62
#